data_AF-A0A935PMJ4-F1
#
_entry.id   AF-A0A935PMJ4-F1
#
_cell.length_a   1.000
_cell.length_b   1.000
_cell.length_c   1.000
_cell.angle_alpha   90.00
_cell.angle_beta   90.00
_cell.angle_gamma   90.00
#
_symmetry.space_group_name_H-M   'P 1'
#
loop_
_entity.id
_entity.type
_entity.pdbx_description
1 polymer ?
#
loop_
_entity_poly.entity_id
_entity_poly.type
_entity_poly.pdbx_seq_one_letter_code
_entity_poly.pdbx_strand_id
1 'polypeptide(L)'
;MPRAEFLTIALLSVHVALGLLCLGAARGEADGRGIRLWGWGLLVYASGIAVSLAGVPTKPVALFVGNILISGSSIVTALGALHYTKRGLDRTSALVGLAIATAALAYGNFAISPPNHGFNVVVPTIVGTVLFIHAGLALLRAPHEDAGRAARVVGGVLLAAVVIWWARVASMPALFAEPIDRQRLDIVVAVFAIAQILVGVAAAFGSSGWR
;
A
#
# COMPACT_ATOMS: atom_id res chain seq x y z
N MET A 1 16.74 -15.52 12.08
CA MET A 1 15.69 -14.55 11.70
C MET A 1 14.47 -15.34 11.22
N PRO A 2 13.27 -15.14 11.80
CA PRO A 2 12.03 -15.73 11.31
C PRO A 2 11.78 -15.39 9.83
N ARG A 3 11.13 -16.28 9.07
CA ARG A 3 10.94 -16.12 7.62
C ARG A 3 10.11 -14.88 7.28
N ALA A 4 9.06 -14.62 8.05
CA ALA A 4 8.23 -13.43 7.89
C ALA A 4 9.01 -12.14 8.10
N GLU A 5 9.93 -12.10 9.06
CA GLU A 5 10.74 -10.90 9.32
C GLU A 5 11.68 -10.62 8.15
N PHE A 6 12.40 -11.64 7.66
CA PHE A 6 13.23 -11.53 6.46
C PHE A 6 12.43 -11.05 5.24
N LEU A 7 11.26 -11.65 4.99
CA LEU A 7 10.41 -11.26 3.86
C LEU A 7 9.81 -9.87 4.01
N THR A 8 9.58 -9.40 5.23
CA THR A 8 9.15 -8.03 5.48
C THR A 8 10.28 -7.03 5.19
N ILE A 9 11.51 -7.35 5.57
CA ILE A 9 12.69 -6.54 5.18
C ILE A 9 12.91 -6.57 3.67
N ALA A 10 12.72 -7.72 3.01
CA ALA A 10 12.79 -7.84 1.57
C ALA A 10 11.72 -6.98 0.89
N LEU A 11 10.46 -7.04 1.36
CA LEU A 11 9.36 -6.20 0.90
C LEU A 11 9.71 -4.71 1.03
N LEU A 12 10.25 -4.32 2.18
CA LEU A 12 10.68 -2.94 2.44
C LEU A 12 11.80 -2.51 1.48
N SER A 13 12.82 -3.35 1.31
CA SER A 13 13.93 -3.11 0.38
C SER A 13 13.44 -2.94 -1.06
N VAL A 14 12.50 -3.78 -1.50
CA VAL A 14 11.89 -3.69 -2.83
C VAL A 14 11.12 -2.38 -2.99
N HIS A 15 10.29 -1.99 -2.02
CA HIS A 15 9.52 -0.73 -2.11
C HIS A 15 10.45 0.49 -2.13
N VAL A 16 11.54 0.47 -1.34
CA VAL A 16 12.56 1.53 -1.37
C VAL A 16 13.25 1.58 -2.72
N ALA A 17 13.76 0.44 -3.22
CA ALA A 17 14.48 0.39 -4.49
C ALA A 17 13.59 0.82 -5.66
N LEU A 18 12.37 0.27 -5.77
CA LEU A 18 11.41 0.66 -6.81
C LEU A 18 11.01 2.13 -6.68
N GLY A 19 10.78 2.63 -5.45
CA GLY A 19 10.47 4.04 -5.21
C GLY A 19 11.57 4.97 -5.70
N LEU A 20 12.83 4.67 -5.35
CA LEU A 20 13.99 5.44 -5.80
C LEU A 20 14.19 5.35 -7.32
N LEU A 21 13.97 4.18 -7.93
CA LEU A 21 14.04 4.00 -9.39
C LEU A 21 12.98 4.85 -10.10
N CYS A 22 11.72 4.86 -9.62
CA CYS A 22 10.67 5.72 -10.16
C CYS A 22 11.07 7.20 -10.07
N LEU A 23 11.59 7.65 -8.92
CA LEU A 23 12.05 9.03 -8.75
C LEU A 23 13.23 9.38 -9.66
N GLY A 24 14.17 8.44 -9.85
CA GLY A 24 15.30 8.59 -10.75
C GLY A 24 14.86 8.69 -12.21
N ALA A 25 13.98 7.79 -12.66
CA ALA A 25 13.44 7.77 -14.02
C ALA A 25 12.70 9.08 -14.35
N ALA A 26 11.92 9.60 -13.40
CA ALA A 26 11.12 10.79 -13.61
C ALA A 26 11.91 12.12 -13.63
N ARG A 27 13.22 12.12 -13.32
CA ARG A 27 14.06 13.32 -13.46
C ARG A 27 14.38 13.67 -14.92
N GLY A 28 14.32 12.69 -15.82
CA GLY A 28 14.62 12.86 -17.24
C GLY A 28 13.41 13.17 -18.13
N GLU A 29 12.19 13.20 -17.58
CA GLU A 29 10.95 13.27 -18.35
C GLU A 29 10.15 14.54 -18.02
N ALA A 30 9.75 15.30 -19.05
CA ALA A 30 8.99 16.54 -18.89
C ALA A 30 7.61 16.33 -18.23
N ASP A 31 6.98 15.17 -18.47
CA ASP A 31 5.69 14.77 -17.88
C ASP A 31 5.82 13.61 -16.87
N GLY A 32 6.95 13.53 -16.15
CA GLY A 32 7.21 12.46 -15.18
C GLY A 32 6.39 12.56 -13.87
N ARG A 33 5.36 13.40 -13.79
CA ARG A 33 4.66 13.69 -12.52
C ARG A 33 4.01 12.45 -11.92
N GLY A 34 3.33 11.65 -12.74
CA GLY A 34 2.65 10.44 -12.27
C GLY A 34 3.64 9.41 -11.71
N ILE A 35 4.76 9.17 -12.40
CA ILE A 35 5.85 8.30 -11.92
C ILE A 35 6.48 8.84 -10.63
N ARG A 36 6.68 10.17 -10.49
CA ARG A 36 7.18 10.75 -9.23
C ARG A 36 6.26 10.47 -8.05
N LEU A 37 4.95 10.68 -8.25
CA LEU A 37 3.95 10.41 -7.21
C LEU A 37 3.92 8.92 -6.87
N TRP A 38 3.96 8.05 -7.87
CA TRP A 38 4.07 6.61 -7.64
C TRP A 38 5.30 6.25 -6.79
N GLY A 39 6.48 6.78 -7.15
CA GLY A 39 7.71 6.58 -6.40
C GLY A 39 7.62 7.06 -4.96
N TRP A 40 7.07 8.26 -4.73
CA TRP A 40 6.82 8.76 -3.38
C TRP A 40 5.83 7.90 -2.60
N GLY A 41 4.78 7.39 -3.24
CA GLY A 41 3.85 6.45 -2.61
C GLY A 41 4.55 5.21 -2.08
N LEU A 42 5.44 4.61 -2.88
CA LEU A 42 6.24 3.45 -2.46
C LEU A 42 7.15 3.76 -1.27
N LEU A 43 7.81 4.92 -1.26
CA LEU A 43 8.69 5.33 -0.16
C LEU A 43 7.92 5.64 1.13
N VAL A 44 6.76 6.28 1.03
CA VAL A 44 5.88 6.54 2.19
C VAL A 44 5.35 5.22 2.75
N TYR A 45 4.96 4.28 1.88
CA TYR A 45 4.54 2.94 2.30
C TYR A 45 5.65 2.20 3.05
N ALA A 46 6.86 2.18 2.48
CA ALA A 46 8.04 1.56 3.10
C ALA A 46 8.37 2.20 4.46
N SER A 47 8.28 3.52 4.56
CA SER A 47 8.47 4.26 5.81
C SER A 47 7.44 3.87 6.86
N GLY A 48 6.17 3.71 6.47
CA GLY A 48 5.11 3.25 7.36
C GLY A 48 5.34 1.84 7.90
N ILE A 49 5.84 0.91 7.06
CA ILE A 49 6.29 -0.42 7.51
C ILE A 49 7.45 -0.28 8.50
N ALA A 50 8.49 0.48 8.17
CA ALA A 50 9.65 0.67 9.04
C ALA A 50 9.25 1.18 10.42
N VAL A 51 8.40 2.22 10.48
CA VAL A 51 7.91 2.80 11.73
C VAL A 51 7.13 1.76 12.53
N SER A 52 6.21 1.03 11.88
CA SER A 52 5.41 -0.01 12.52
C SER A 52 6.26 -1.13 13.13
N LEU A 53 7.36 -1.50 12.46
CA LEU A 53 8.29 -2.54 12.91
C LEU A 53 9.23 -2.05 14.01
N ALA A 54 9.69 -0.80 13.93
CA ALA A 54 10.66 -0.26 14.89
C ALA A 54 10.11 -0.24 16.32
N GLY A 55 8.81 -0.01 16.50
CA GLY A 55 8.17 -0.04 17.81
C GLY A 55 8.54 1.12 18.75
N VAL A 56 9.24 2.13 18.26
CA VAL A 56 9.73 3.31 19.00
C VAL A 56 8.84 4.53 18.72
N PRO A 57 8.54 5.40 19.72
CA PRO A 57 8.93 5.32 21.13
C PRO A 57 8.15 4.27 21.92
N THR A 58 6.95 3.90 21.48
CA THR A 58 6.17 2.79 22.05
C THR A 58 5.44 2.05 20.93
N LYS A 59 5.11 0.77 21.14
CA LYS A 59 4.39 -0.05 20.16
C LYS A 59 3.05 0.56 19.69
N PRO A 60 2.18 1.10 20.56
CA PRO A 60 0.93 1.73 20.11
C PRO A 60 1.18 2.96 19.21
N VAL A 61 2.18 3.80 19.56
CA VAL A 61 2.53 4.99 18.77
C VAL A 61 3.11 4.59 17.42
N ALA A 62 4.02 3.62 17.39
CA ALA A 62 4.62 3.10 16.17
C ALA A 62 3.57 2.52 15.22
N LEU A 63 2.64 1.70 15.73
CA LEU A 63 1.53 1.14 14.94
C LEU A 63 0.59 2.22 14.42
N PHE A 64 0.26 3.21 15.25
CA PHE A 64 -0.59 4.33 14.86
C PHE A 64 0.03 5.15 13.72
N VAL A 65 1.26 5.65 13.91
CA VAL A 65 1.97 6.49 12.92
C VAL A 65 2.25 5.71 11.65
N GLY A 66 2.74 4.47 11.78
CA GLY A 66 3.06 3.63 10.65
C GLY A 66 1.84 3.32 9.77
N ASN A 67 0.68 3.06 10.37
CA ASN A 67 -0.55 2.78 9.62
C ASN A 67 -1.19 4.04 8.99
N ILE A 68 -0.97 5.23 9.56
CA ILE A 68 -1.32 6.49 8.89
C ILE A 68 -0.46 6.68 7.65
N LEU A 69 0.86 6.46 7.74
CA LEU A 69 1.76 6.54 6.59
C LEU A 69 1.37 5.53 5.51
N ILE A 70 1.07 4.28 5.89
CA ILE A 70 0.59 3.26 4.95
C ILE A 70 -0.71 3.73 4.26
N SER A 71 -1.69 4.23 5.02
CA SER A 71 -2.94 4.74 4.45
C SER A 71 -2.72 5.94 3.52
N GLY A 72 -1.85 6.88 3.91
CA GLY A 72 -1.48 8.05 3.11
C GLY A 72 -0.74 7.67 1.83
N SER A 73 0.07 6.62 1.85
CA SER A 73 0.75 6.12 0.66
C SER A 73 -0.22 5.73 -0.45
N SER A 74 -1.37 5.12 -0.09
CA SER A 74 -2.39 4.76 -1.07
C SER A 74 -2.97 5.98 -1.78
N ILE A 75 -3.08 7.13 -1.11
CA ILE A 75 -3.52 8.39 -1.73
C ILE A 75 -2.49 8.87 -2.74
N VAL A 76 -1.22 8.90 -2.34
CA VAL A 76 -0.11 9.36 -3.19
C VAL A 76 0.03 8.46 -4.43
N THR A 77 -0.04 7.13 -4.25
CA THR A 77 -0.01 6.15 -5.35
C THR A 77 -1.22 6.29 -6.27
N ALA A 78 -2.43 6.45 -5.72
CA ALA A 78 -3.64 6.65 -6.53
C ALA A 78 -3.59 7.96 -7.34
N LEU A 79 -3.05 9.05 -6.78
CA LEU A 79 -2.81 10.29 -7.51
C LEU A 79 -1.83 10.08 -8.67
N GLY A 80 -0.76 9.30 -8.45
CA GLY A 80 0.19 8.95 -9.51
C GLY A 80 -0.44 8.12 -10.63
N ALA A 81 -1.27 7.14 -10.27
CA ALA A 81 -2.00 6.29 -11.22
C ALA A 81 -3.00 7.09 -12.07
N LEU A 82 -3.77 7.95 -11.42
CA LEU A 82 -4.83 8.73 -12.07
C LEU A 82 -4.28 9.81 -13.02
N HIS A 83 -3.02 10.23 -12.85
CA HIS A 83 -2.33 11.15 -13.78
C HIS A 83 -2.40 10.66 -15.23
N TYR A 84 -2.42 9.34 -15.46
CA TYR A 84 -2.48 8.72 -16.79
C TYR A 84 -3.91 8.37 -17.24
N THR A 85 -4.90 9.01 -16.64
CA THR A 85 -6.32 8.81 -16.97
C THR A 85 -7.02 10.14 -17.18
N LYS A 86 -8.21 10.11 -17.79
CA LYS A 86 -9.07 11.31 -17.89
C LYS A 86 -9.80 11.63 -16.57
N ARG A 87 -9.47 10.95 -15.47
CA ARG A 87 -10.11 11.09 -14.15
C ARG A 87 -9.11 11.64 -13.13
N GLY A 88 -9.63 12.42 -12.18
CA GLY A 88 -8.86 12.92 -11.05
C GLY A 88 -9.33 12.33 -9.72
N LEU A 89 -8.51 12.51 -8.69
CA LEU A 89 -8.91 12.26 -7.31
C LEU A 89 -9.29 13.58 -6.64
N ASP A 90 -10.49 13.66 -6.07
CA ASP A 90 -10.82 14.76 -5.16
C ASP A 90 -9.97 14.64 -3.89
N ARG A 91 -9.05 15.60 -3.73
CA ARG A 91 -8.11 15.61 -2.62
C ARG A 91 -8.81 15.83 -1.29
N THR A 92 -9.89 16.60 -1.29
CA THR A 92 -10.66 16.87 -0.06
C THR A 92 -11.26 15.58 0.47
N SER A 93 -11.96 14.83 -0.37
CA SER A 93 -12.52 13.51 0.00
C SER A 93 -11.43 12.53 0.45
N ALA A 94 -10.28 12.49 -0.23
CA ALA A 94 -9.16 11.64 0.16
C ALA A 94 -8.59 12.00 1.55
N LEU A 95 -8.44 13.29 1.84
CA LEU A 95 -7.97 13.78 3.14
C LEU A 95 -8.99 13.56 4.26
N VAL A 96 -10.28 13.74 3.98
CA VAL A 96 -11.37 13.41 4.91
C VAL A 96 -11.35 11.91 5.23
N GLY A 97 -11.20 11.05 4.22
CA GLY A 97 -11.03 9.62 4.41
C GLY A 97 -9.82 9.26 5.27
N LEU A 98 -8.68 9.92 5.05
CA LEU A 98 -7.48 9.75 5.88
C LEU A 98 -7.70 10.23 7.32
N ALA A 99 -8.42 11.34 7.53
CA ALA A 99 -8.75 11.83 8.86
C ALA A 99 -9.65 10.85 9.62
N ILE A 100 -10.65 10.27 8.96
CA ILE A 100 -11.50 9.21 9.52
C ILE A 100 -10.67 7.97 9.86
N ALA A 101 -9.80 7.53 8.95
CA ALA A 101 -8.89 6.41 9.19
C ALA A 101 -7.95 6.68 10.37
N THR A 102 -7.44 7.90 10.49
CA THR A 102 -6.61 8.35 11.61
C THR A 102 -7.38 8.29 12.92
N ALA A 103 -8.61 8.78 12.97
CA ALA A 103 -9.45 8.68 14.17
C ALA A 103 -9.73 7.23 14.58
N ALA A 104 -10.04 6.35 13.62
CA ALA A 104 -10.24 4.93 13.88
C ALA A 104 -8.98 4.23 14.40
N LEU A 105 -7.81 4.53 13.81
CA LEU A 105 -6.52 4.01 14.28
C LEU A 105 -6.16 4.54 15.67
N ALA A 106 -6.47 5.80 15.97
CA ALA A 106 -6.24 6.38 17.30
C ALA A 106 -7.07 5.64 18.36
N TYR A 107 -8.36 5.43 18.06
CA TYR A 107 -9.24 4.64 18.93
C TYR A 107 -8.70 3.22 19.14
N GLY A 108 -8.33 2.51 18.06
CA GLY A 108 -7.84 1.14 18.12
C GLY A 108 -6.50 0.96 18.85
N ASN A 109 -5.64 1.98 18.88
CA ASN A 109 -4.31 1.89 19.51
C ASN A 109 -4.24 2.52 20.91
N PHE A 110 -5.06 3.53 21.22
CA PHE A 110 -4.96 4.29 22.46
C PHE A 110 -6.19 4.18 23.38
N ALA A 111 -7.38 3.90 22.83
CA ALA A 111 -8.60 3.74 23.64
C ALA A 111 -8.88 2.27 24.02
N ILE A 112 -8.24 1.31 23.34
CA ILE A 112 -8.38 -0.13 23.60
C ILE A 112 -7.04 -0.69 24.09
N SER A 113 -7.06 -1.46 25.18
CA SER A 113 -5.89 -2.14 25.73
C SER A 113 -6.13 -3.66 25.79
N PRO A 114 -5.24 -4.50 25.21
CA PRO A 114 -4.07 -4.12 24.42
C PRO A 114 -4.43 -3.49 23.05
N PRO A 115 -3.47 -2.82 22.35
CA PRO A 115 -3.72 -2.24 21.04
C PRO A 115 -4.34 -3.25 20.07
N ASN A 116 -5.43 -2.86 19.42
CA ASN A 116 -6.22 -3.78 18.61
C ASN A 116 -5.53 -4.05 17.25
N HIS A 117 -5.05 -5.28 17.06
CA HIS A 117 -4.41 -5.69 15.81
C HIS A 117 -5.34 -5.64 14.60
N GLY A 118 -6.64 -5.90 14.79
CA GLY A 118 -7.63 -5.83 13.74
C GLY A 118 -7.73 -4.43 13.12
N PHE A 119 -7.77 -3.38 13.93
CA PHE A 119 -7.79 -1.99 13.44
C PHE A 119 -6.55 -1.67 12.60
N ASN A 120 -5.37 -2.07 13.09
CA ASN A 120 -4.08 -1.84 12.44
C ASN A 120 -3.93 -2.59 11.10
N VAL A 121 -4.73 -3.63 10.87
CA VAL A 121 -4.77 -4.35 9.58
C VAL A 121 -5.88 -3.84 8.67
N VAL A 122 -7.10 -3.71 9.20
CA VAL A 122 -8.31 -3.48 8.40
C VAL A 122 -8.41 -2.03 7.94
N VAL A 123 -8.10 -1.06 8.80
CA VAL A 123 -8.30 0.36 8.45
C VAL A 123 -7.46 0.79 7.24
N PRO A 124 -6.13 0.53 7.20
CA PRO A 124 -5.34 0.87 6.01
C PRO A 124 -5.76 0.08 4.77
N THR A 125 -6.20 -1.19 4.94
CA THR A 125 -6.72 -2.00 3.83
C THR A 125 -7.98 -1.40 3.22
N ILE A 126 -8.91 -0.87 4.02
CA ILE A 126 -10.12 -0.20 3.50
C ILE A 126 -9.75 1.04 2.69
N VAL A 127 -8.86 1.90 3.23
CA VAL A 127 -8.40 3.11 2.54
C VAL A 127 -7.74 2.74 1.20
N GLY A 128 -6.81 1.78 1.23
CA GLY A 128 -6.16 1.27 0.03
C GLY A 128 -7.15 0.68 -0.97
N THR A 129 -8.14 -0.09 -0.50
CA THR A 129 -9.17 -0.71 -1.34
C THR A 129 -9.96 0.32 -2.13
N VAL A 130 -10.51 1.33 -1.46
CA VAL A 130 -11.33 2.36 -2.13
C VAL A 130 -10.50 3.08 -3.20
N LEU A 131 -9.29 3.50 -2.85
CA LEU A 131 -8.43 4.27 -3.74
C LEU A 131 -7.92 3.42 -4.92
N PHE A 132 -7.53 2.17 -4.68
CA PHE A 132 -6.97 1.30 -5.72
C PHE A 132 -8.04 0.74 -6.64
N ILE A 133 -9.25 0.46 -6.13
CA ILE A 133 -10.41 0.17 -7.00
C ILE A 133 -10.71 1.38 -7.88
N HIS A 134 -10.79 2.58 -7.31
CA HIS A 134 -11.07 3.79 -8.06
C HIS A 134 -10.04 4.04 -9.16
N ALA A 135 -8.75 4.04 -8.81
CA ALA A 135 -7.65 4.22 -9.77
C ALA A 135 -7.56 3.08 -10.79
N GLY A 136 -7.69 1.83 -10.35
CA GLY A 136 -7.64 0.65 -11.23
C GLY A 136 -8.76 0.65 -12.27
N LEU A 137 -9.99 0.93 -11.85
CA LEU A 137 -11.13 1.06 -12.78
C LEU A 137 -10.99 2.27 -13.72
N ALA A 138 -10.41 3.38 -13.25
CA ALA A 138 -10.14 4.54 -14.10
C ALA A 138 -9.12 4.20 -15.21
N LEU A 139 -8.02 3.52 -14.86
CA LEU A 139 -7.00 3.06 -15.80
C LEU A 139 -7.54 2.05 -16.82
N LEU A 140 -8.46 1.17 -16.41
CA LEU A 140 -9.07 0.19 -17.32
C LEU A 140 -10.09 0.81 -18.28
N ARG A 141 -10.87 1.79 -17.81
CA ARG A 141 -12.00 2.35 -18.57
C ARG A 141 -11.65 3.57 -19.41
N ALA A 142 -10.71 4.40 -18.95
CA ALA A 142 -10.39 5.67 -19.60
C ALA A 142 -8.87 5.99 -19.51
N PRO A 143 -7.99 5.10 -19.99
CA PRO A 143 -6.56 5.40 -20.06
C PRO A 143 -6.29 6.51 -21.08
N HIS A 144 -5.16 7.21 -20.91
CA HIS A 144 -4.62 8.08 -21.96
C HIS A 144 -4.26 7.25 -23.21
N GLU A 145 -4.43 7.82 -24.41
CA GLU A 145 -4.34 7.10 -25.69
C GLU A 145 -2.94 6.53 -25.94
N ASP A 146 -1.91 7.29 -25.56
CA ASP A 146 -0.50 6.92 -25.77
C ASP A 146 0.00 5.79 -24.85
N ALA A 147 -0.68 5.55 -23.72
CA ALA A 147 -0.23 4.62 -22.67
C ALA A 147 -1.20 3.46 -22.41
N GLY A 148 -2.15 3.20 -23.32
CA GLY A 148 -3.31 2.34 -23.07
C GLY A 148 -3.02 0.92 -22.58
N ARG A 149 -2.02 0.23 -23.14
CA ARG A 149 -1.68 -1.15 -22.71
C ARG A 149 -1.05 -1.17 -21.32
N ALA A 150 -0.08 -0.31 -21.09
CA ALA A 150 0.61 -0.17 -19.81
C ALA A 150 -0.35 0.25 -18.68
N ALA A 151 -1.23 1.23 -18.95
CA ALA A 151 -2.28 1.65 -18.03
C ALA A 151 -3.20 0.49 -17.64
N ARG A 152 -3.64 -0.35 -18.59
CA ARG A 152 -4.49 -1.52 -18.29
C ARG A 152 -3.76 -2.57 -17.45
N VAL A 153 -2.47 -2.80 -17.69
CA VAL A 153 -1.66 -3.70 -16.87
C VAL A 153 -1.60 -3.18 -15.43
N VAL A 154 -1.24 -1.92 -15.23
CA VAL A 154 -1.21 -1.29 -13.90
C VAL A 154 -2.58 -1.34 -13.24
N GLY A 155 -3.66 -1.05 -13.98
CA GLY A 155 -5.03 -1.14 -13.48
C GLY A 155 -5.39 -2.55 -13.01
N GLY A 156 -5.05 -3.58 -13.78
CA GLY A 156 -5.23 -4.98 -13.39
C GLY A 156 -4.43 -5.36 -12.15
N VAL A 157 -3.18 -4.89 -12.04
CA VAL A 157 -2.31 -5.12 -10.88
C VAL A 157 -2.87 -4.47 -9.62
N LEU A 158 -3.41 -3.24 -9.71
CA LEU A 158 -4.06 -2.57 -8.59
C LEU A 158 -5.27 -3.36 -8.08
N LEU A 159 -6.11 -3.88 -8.98
CA LEU A 159 -7.27 -4.71 -8.59
C LEU A 159 -6.85 -6.06 -8.00
N ALA A 160 -5.82 -6.69 -8.56
CA ALA A 160 -5.25 -7.92 -8.00
C ALA A 160 -4.70 -7.69 -6.58
N ALA A 161 -4.03 -6.55 -6.34
CA ALA A 161 -3.54 -6.16 -5.01
C ALA A 161 -4.69 -6.12 -3.98
N VAL A 162 -5.81 -5.52 -4.35
CA VAL A 162 -7.01 -5.44 -3.47
C VAL A 162 -7.51 -6.83 -3.11
N VAL A 163 -7.61 -7.74 -4.08
CA VAL A 163 -8.03 -9.13 -3.83
C VAL A 163 -7.06 -9.83 -2.88
N ILE A 164 -5.75 -9.68 -3.10
CA ILE A 164 -4.70 -10.24 -2.24
C ILE A 164 -4.82 -9.69 -0.81
N TRP A 165 -5.05 -8.39 -0.63
CA TRP A 165 -5.19 -7.80 0.70
C TRP A 165 -6.43 -8.29 1.45
N TRP A 166 -7.56 -8.44 0.77
CA TRP A 166 -8.77 -9.00 1.41
C TRP A 166 -8.63 -10.49 1.68
N ALA A 167 -7.95 -11.25 0.83
CA ALA A 167 -7.58 -12.63 1.14
C ALA A 167 -6.69 -12.71 2.39
N ARG A 168 -5.77 -11.75 2.57
CA ARG A 168 -4.96 -11.62 3.80
C ARG A 168 -5.84 -11.37 5.01
N VAL A 169 -6.72 -10.36 4.93
CA VAL A 169 -7.64 -10.03 6.02
C VAL A 169 -8.53 -11.22 6.37
N ALA A 170 -9.10 -11.92 5.39
CA ALA A 170 -9.94 -13.09 5.63
C ALA A 170 -9.20 -14.27 6.26
N SER A 171 -7.88 -14.37 6.03
CA SER A 171 -7.02 -15.44 6.58
C SER A 171 -6.57 -15.16 8.03
N MET A 172 -6.73 -13.93 8.52
CA MET A 172 -6.20 -13.47 9.81
C MET A 172 -7.07 -13.73 11.06
N PRO A 173 -8.43 -13.73 11.02
CA PRO A 173 -9.26 -13.92 12.21
C PRO A 173 -8.93 -15.19 13.01
N ALA A 174 -8.64 -16.30 12.31
CA ALA A 174 -8.26 -17.55 12.95
C ALA A 174 -6.84 -17.53 13.57
N LEU A 175 -6.02 -16.51 13.26
CA LEU A 175 -4.64 -16.34 13.73
C LEU A 175 -4.54 -15.44 14.98
N PHE A 176 -5.64 -14.78 15.35
CA PHE A 176 -5.71 -13.95 16.56
C PHE A 176 -6.52 -14.61 17.68
N ALA A 177 -7.10 -15.78 17.43
CA ALA A 177 -7.72 -16.60 18.47
C ALA A 177 -6.62 -17.32 19.28
N GLU A 178 -6.70 -17.26 20.61
CA GLU A 178 -5.74 -17.96 21.46
C GLU A 178 -6.04 -19.47 21.51
N PRO A 179 -4.99 -20.34 21.49
CA PRO A 179 -3.56 -20.00 21.37
C PRO A 179 -3.16 -19.65 19.92
N ILE A 180 -2.34 -18.59 19.78
CA ILE A 180 -1.88 -18.11 18.47
C ILE A 180 -0.93 -19.14 17.83
N ASP A 181 -1.35 -19.72 16.69
CA ASP A 181 -0.49 -20.54 15.84
C ASP A 181 0.55 -19.66 15.12
N ARG A 182 1.73 -19.53 15.74
CA ARG A 182 2.84 -18.71 15.24
C ARG A 182 3.38 -19.21 13.89
N GLN A 183 3.33 -20.52 13.61
CA GLN A 183 3.81 -21.08 12.35
C GLN A 183 2.87 -20.72 11.20
N ARG A 184 1.57 -20.87 11.42
CA ARG A 184 0.56 -20.47 10.44
C ARG A 184 0.57 -18.96 10.19
N LEU A 185 0.78 -18.15 11.23
CA LEU A 185 0.96 -16.71 11.11
C LEU A 185 2.21 -16.35 10.27
N ASP A 186 3.35 -16.99 10.52
CA ASP A 186 4.59 -16.77 9.75
C ASP A 186 4.40 -17.10 8.25
N ILE A 187 3.74 -18.22 7.93
CA ILE A 187 3.43 -18.62 6.55
C ILE A 187 2.50 -17.61 5.87
N VAL A 188 1.43 -17.20 6.55
CA VAL A 188 0.47 -16.23 6.01
C VAL A 188 1.17 -14.91 5.71
N VAL A 189 1.93 -14.37 6.66
CA VAL A 189 2.69 -13.13 6.44
C VAL A 189 3.69 -13.28 5.29
N ALA A 190 4.41 -14.40 5.21
CA ALA A 190 5.36 -14.70 4.14
C ALA A 190 4.71 -14.72 2.75
N VAL A 191 3.60 -15.44 2.58
CA VAL A 191 2.88 -15.56 1.30
C VAL A 191 2.40 -14.19 0.83
N PHE A 192 1.83 -13.39 1.73
CA PHE A 192 1.35 -12.06 1.38
C PHE A 192 2.47 -11.06 1.10
N ALA A 193 3.61 -11.16 1.79
CA ALA A 193 4.79 -10.36 1.47
C ALA A 193 5.30 -10.67 0.05
N ILE A 194 5.38 -11.95 -0.33
CA ILE A 194 5.78 -12.37 -1.68
C ILE A 194 4.79 -11.86 -2.72
N ALA A 195 3.49 -12.08 -2.52
CA ALA A 195 2.46 -11.62 -3.44
C ALA A 195 2.52 -10.10 -3.63
N GLN A 196 2.78 -9.35 -2.55
CA GLN A 196 2.90 -7.90 -2.59
C GLN A 196 4.19 -7.43 -3.28
N ILE A 197 5.31 -8.15 -3.13
CA ILE A 197 6.54 -7.90 -3.91
C ILE A 197 6.24 -8.07 -5.40
N LEU A 198 5.59 -9.17 -5.79
CA LEU A 198 5.27 -9.46 -7.18
C LEU A 198 4.34 -8.40 -7.79
N VAL A 199 3.31 -7.98 -7.05
CA VAL A 199 2.41 -6.88 -7.42
C VAL A 199 3.19 -5.57 -7.58
N GLY A 200 4.05 -5.23 -6.62
CA GLY A 200 4.86 -4.00 -6.68
C GLY A 200 5.79 -3.96 -7.88
N VAL A 201 6.46 -5.08 -8.15
CA VAL A 201 7.34 -5.25 -9.32
C VAL A 201 6.54 -5.16 -10.62
N ALA A 202 5.41 -5.87 -10.73
CA ALA A 202 4.55 -5.83 -11.93
C ALA A 202 4.00 -4.42 -12.20
N ALA A 203 3.62 -3.68 -11.15
CA ALA A 203 3.15 -2.31 -11.31
C ALA A 203 4.27 -1.36 -11.75
N ALA A 204 5.48 -1.50 -11.19
CA ALA A 204 6.63 -0.70 -11.57
C ALA A 204 7.04 -0.95 -13.03
N PHE A 205 7.13 -2.20 -13.48
CA PHE A 205 7.41 -2.52 -14.89
C PHE A 205 6.26 -2.10 -15.81
N GLY A 206 5.01 -2.30 -15.39
CA GLY A 206 3.85 -1.80 -16.13
C GLY A 206 3.90 -0.29 -16.34
N SER A 207 4.34 0.47 -15.33
CA SER A 207 4.50 1.93 -15.43
C SER A 207 5.71 2.39 -16.26
N SER A 208 6.72 1.53 -16.46
CA SER A 208 7.89 1.86 -17.29
C SER A 208 7.58 1.87 -18.80
N GLY A 209 6.45 1.28 -19.21
CA GLY A 209 5.93 1.34 -20.57
C GLY A 209 5.08 2.58 -20.88
N TRP A 210 5.17 3.64 -20.05
CA TRP A 210 4.49 4.92 -20.25
C TRP A 210 5.32 5.95 -21.06
N ARG A 211 6.41 5.48 -21.67
CA ARG A 211 7.23 6.23 -22.64
C ARG A 211 6.72 6.00 -24.05
#